data_AF-A0A6G1PRD3-F1
#
_entry.id   AF-A0A6G1PRD3-F1
#
_cell.length_a   1.000
_cell.length_b   1.000
_cell.length_c   1.000
_cell.angle_alpha   90.00
_cell.angle_beta   90.00
_cell.angle_gamma   90.00
#
_symmetry.space_group_name_H-M   'P 1'
#
loop_
_entity.id
_entity.type
_entity.pdbx_description
1 polymer ?
#
loop_
_entity_poly.entity_id
_entity_poly.type
_entity_poly.pdbx_seq_one_letter_code
_entity_poly.pdbx_strand_id
1 'polypeptide(L)'
;MLNAHKCFRSLWCLSASVLLTLTRGKFDQYDQEKLVCQPGFYCPEGSSTPVPCPKGTYGLTAEGVSIDSCLKCPPHHYCPRPGLSAFMPCGPEAEQPQSGQDTCICPREGQSFQASDGRCPCTIGYQPINNGDACVHKLYDVCRDGKIRTQYGDCLDRLQWSLHCKQQVCQSAEEYQSFDGELGLCMCKEPPGRAACGGLCRSKPATELKLQCQSNGNIKLVWSEDDQVSDLLDSMLNTVFKQRDSQGTLLCNSHLNSSRPVYIVQTTEVGFLGLLSGLPKELQQLFPVTSQLDSESSAEADADFLWEVAKDKETSLGETNSSSRRENNHDIHEEERSLTGVLNPTSCLHLGDVILFTVNRHHYPQYDLDNLYNTNSDFDWGAFRRLEEELTLSWTPPSFFSVVFNQPGVYVFTLSSHQHKHLYVRVMPEGAQCYEPGPFFPSLPHHMTRMGIRRRQNLLLRPDWLVTGGLLFGAVAILCFCVTLLVSPC
;
A
#
# COMPACT_ATOMS: atom_id res chain seq x y z
N MET A 1 -48.92 38.10 -62.39
CA MET A 1 -48.50 37.94 -63.79
C MET A 1 -47.42 36.85 -63.83
N LEU A 2 -47.57 35.92 -64.78
CA LEU A 2 -46.75 34.79 -65.24
C LEU A 2 -45.23 34.79 -64.85
N ASN A 3 -44.48 33.70 -64.72
CA ASN A 3 -44.63 32.27 -65.08
C ASN A 3 -43.51 31.46 -64.38
N ALA A 4 -43.72 30.15 -64.23
CA ALA A 4 -42.71 29.14 -63.87
C ALA A 4 -41.79 28.77 -65.07
N HIS A 5 -40.59 28.20 -64.81
CA HIS A 5 -39.85 27.15 -65.57
C HIS A 5 -38.42 27.06 -65.00
N LYS A 6 -38.02 26.05 -64.21
CA LYS A 6 -37.51 24.68 -64.54
C LYS A 6 -36.31 24.61 -65.51
N CYS A 7 -35.25 23.97 -64.97
CA CYS A 7 -34.43 22.89 -65.56
C CYS A 7 -33.15 23.15 -66.39
N PHE A 8 -32.06 22.58 -65.84
CA PHE A 8 -31.13 21.59 -66.42
C PHE A 8 -29.83 22.01 -67.14
N ARG A 9 -28.73 21.50 -66.51
CA ARG A 9 -27.55 20.79 -67.04
C ARG A 9 -26.55 21.48 -68.00
N SER A 10 -25.35 21.62 -67.42
CA SER A 10 -24.02 21.27 -67.95
C SER A 10 -23.50 21.97 -69.20
N LEU A 11 -22.43 22.77 -69.04
CA LEU A 11 -21.27 22.76 -69.93
C LEU A 11 -20.03 23.36 -69.23
N TRP A 12 -19.06 22.49 -68.94
CA TRP A 12 -17.60 22.60 -69.03
C TRP A 12 -16.83 23.79 -68.39
N CYS A 13 -15.88 23.39 -67.54
CA CYS A 13 -14.79 24.18 -66.96
C CYS A 13 -14.01 25.01 -67.98
N LEU A 14 -13.48 26.17 -67.55
CA LEU A 14 -12.09 26.61 -67.80
C LEU A 14 -11.75 27.80 -66.87
N SER A 15 -10.65 27.65 -66.13
CA SER A 15 -9.70 28.65 -65.61
C SER A 15 -10.18 30.05 -65.16
N ALA A 16 -9.86 30.43 -63.92
CA ALA A 16 -8.82 31.43 -63.63
C ALA A 16 -8.93 31.97 -62.19
N SER A 17 -7.80 31.86 -61.51
CA SER A 17 -7.48 32.30 -60.16
C SER A 17 -7.64 33.81 -59.90
N VAL A 18 -7.83 34.12 -58.61
CA VAL A 18 -7.46 35.36 -57.88
C VAL A 18 -8.40 36.56 -58.05
N LEU A 19 -9.19 36.82 -56.99
CA LEU A 19 -9.35 38.17 -56.46
C LEU A 19 -9.47 38.17 -54.93
N LEU A 20 -8.67 39.05 -54.34
CA LEU A 20 -8.45 39.24 -52.91
C LEU A 20 -9.66 39.84 -52.17
N THR A 21 -9.97 39.21 -51.03
CA THR A 21 -10.17 39.77 -49.67
C THR A 21 -11.37 40.66 -49.28
N LEU A 22 -11.90 40.28 -48.11
CA LEU A 22 -12.36 41.08 -46.95
C LEU A 22 -13.84 41.51 -46.85
N THR A 23 -14.63 40.67 -46.19
CA THR A 23 -15.44 41.06 -45.00
C THR A 23 -15.44 39.86 -44.04
N ARG A 24 -14.52 39.79 -43.07
CA ARG A 24 -14.71 40.23 -41.67
C ARG A 24 -16.08 39.90 -41.08
N GLY A 25 -16.37 38.60 -40.96
CA GLY A 25 -17.33 38.05 -39.99
C GLY A 25 -16.59 37.13 -39.03
N LYS A 26 -16.31 37.60 -37.82
CA LYS A 26 -15.88 36.77 -36.70
C LYS A 26 -16.99 35.75 -36.42
N PHE A 27 -16.74 34.48 -36.70
CA PHE A 27 -17.43 33.38 -36.05
C PHE A 27 -16.39 32.77 -35.11
N ASP A 28 -16.22 33.40 -33.94
CA ASP A 28 -15.57 32.76 -32.81
C ASP A 28 -16.49 31.60 -32.41
N GLN A 29 -16.25 30.43 -33.00
CA GLN A 29 -16.84 29.17 -32.56
C GLN A 29 -16.15 28.80 -31.25
N TYR A 30 -16.57 29.50 -30.19
CA TYR A 30 -16.42 29.02 -28.82
C TYR A 30 -17.33 27.80 -28.76
N ASP A 31 -16.73 26.62 -28.91
CA ASP A 31 -17.35 25.38 -28.48
C ASP A 31 -17.45 25.49 -26.95
N GLN A 32 -18.50 26.16 -26.51
CA GLN A 32 -18.90 26.18 -25.12
C GLN A 32 -19.37 24.76 -24.85
N GLU A 33 -18.41 23.89 -24.51
CA GLU A 33 -18.68 22.60 -23.88
C GLU A 33 -19.66 22.89 -22.76
N LYS A 34 -20.94 22.66 -23.03
CA LYS A 34 -21.99 22.66 -22.03
C LYS A 34 -21.50 21.65 -21.01
N LEU A 35 -21.16 22.11 -19.80
CA LEU A 35 -20.59 21.25 -18.77
C LEU A 35 -21.61 20.16 -18.46
N VAL A 36 -21.49 19.00 -19.12
CA VAL A 36 -22.41 17.88 -18.95
C VAL A 36 -22.16 17.34 -17.56
N CYS A 37 -23.17 17.40 -16.69
CA CYS A 37 -23.07 16.80 -15.38
C CYS A 37 -22.88 15.29 -15.55
N GLN A 38 -21.71 14.78 -15.20
CA GLN A 38 -21.38 13.37 -15.35
C GLN A 38 -22.06 12.52 -14.26
N PRO A 39 -22.25 11.20 -14.49
CA PRO A 39 -22.73 10.29 -13.45
C PRO A 39 -21.91 10.40 -12.16
N GLY A 40 -22.60 10.34 -11.03
CA GLY A 40 -22.04 10.54 -9.68
C GLY A 40 -22.05 11.99 -9.18
N PHE A 41 -22.38 12.97 -10.04
CA PHE A 41 -22.43 14.39 -9.69
C PHE A 41 -23.80 15.01 -10.03
N TYR A 42 -24.08 16.18 -9.46
CA TYR A 42 -25.17 17.06 -9.86
C TYR A 42 -24.67 18.50 -10.08
N CYS A 43 -25.24 19.22 -11.05
CA CYS A 43 -24.91 20.60 -11.40
C CYS A 43 -26.12 21.50 -11.13
N PRO A 44 -26.14 22.27 -10.01
CA PRO A 44 -27.16 23.29 -9.76
C PRO A 44 -27.24 24.31 -10.89
N GLU A 45 -28.43 24.86 -11.13
CA GLU A 45 -28.60 25.94 -12.12
C GLU A 45 -27.63 27.10 -11.81
N GLY A 46 -26.87 27.52 -12.82
CA GLY A 46 -25.87 28.58 -12.69
C GLY A 46 -24.54 28.15 -12.07
N SER A 47 -24.37 26.88 -11.68
CA SER A 47 -23.07 26.36 -11.25
C SER A 47 -22.17 26.07 -12.45
N SER A 48 -20.92 26.54 -12.38
CA SER A 48 -19.87 26.18 -13.34
C SER A 48 -19.10 24.93 -12.95
N THR A 49 -19.39 24.34 -11.77
CA THR A 49 -18.69 23.15 -11.25
C THR A 49 -19.68 22.06 -10.81
N PRO A 50 -19.41 20.79 -11.17
CA PRO A 50 -20.24 19.66 -10.74
C PRO A 50 -20.01 19.35 -9.25
N VAL A 51 -21.09 19.09 -8.52
CA VAL A 51 -21.06 18.76 -7.09
C VAL A 51 -21.21 17.24 -6.91
N PRO A 52 -20.30 16.55 -6.20
CA PRO A 52 -20.40 15.11 -6.04
C PRO A 52 -21.62 14.74 -5.18
N CYS A 53 -22.30 13.65 -5.56
CA CYS A 53 -23.32 13.06 -4.69
C CYS A 53 -22.68 12.63 -3.36
N PRO A 54 -23.29 12.92 -2.20
CA PRO A 54 -22.70 12.64 -0.90
C PRO A 54 -22.59 11.14 -0.60
N LYS A 55 -21.77 10.77 0.38
CA LYS A 55 -21.68 9.39 0.89
C LYS A 55 -23.07 8.85 1.28
N GLY A 56 -23.28 7.55 1.09
CA GLY A 56 -24.61 6.93 1.21
C GLY A 56 -25.51 7.12 -0.01
N THR A 57 -25.09 7.88 -1.02
CA THR A 57 -25.84 8.09 -2.27
C THR A 57 -24.97 7.88 -3.50
N TYR A 58 -25.61 7.73 -4.67
CA TYR A 58 -24.98 7.58 -5.97
C TYR A 58 -25.80 8.31 -7.04
N GLY A 59 -25.14 8.76 -8.11
CA GLY A 59 -25.78 9.43 -9.25
C GLY A 59 -25.71 8.58 -10.51
N LEU A 60 -26.84 7.98 -10.93
CA LEU A 60 -26.89 7.11 -12.12
C LEU A 60 -26.75 7.87 -13.42
N THR A 61 -27.51 8.96 -13.55
CA THR A 61 -27.73 9.64 -14.83
C THR A 61 -26.81 10.84 -14.95
N ALA A 62 -26.33 11.05 -16.17
CA ALA A 62 -25.84 12.36 -16.54
C ALA A 62 -26.98 13.40 -16.42
N GLU A 63 -26.63 14.68 -16.26
CA GLU A 63 -27.58 15.80 -16.16
C GLU A 63 -28.34 15.96 -14.83
N GLY A 64 -27.83 15.42 -13.72
CA GLY A 64 -28.37 15.75 -12.39
C GLY A 64 -28.35 17.27 -12.14
N VAL A 65 -29.48 17.85 -11.74
CA VAL A 65 -29.64 19.32 -11.57
C VAL A 65 -29.67 19.78 -10.11
N SER A 66 -29.88 18.86 -9.18
CA SER A 66 -29.93 19.14 -7.74
C SER A 66 -29.52 17.91 -6.94
N ILE A 67 -29.34 18.08 -5.63
CA ILE A 67 -29.06 16.98 -4.70
C ILE A 67 -30.15 15.88 -4.71
N ASP A 68 -31.39 16.21 -5.10
CA ASP A 68 -32.48 15.24 -5.24
C ASP A 68 -32.24 14.23 -6.37
N SER A 69 -31.29 14.53 -7.26
CA SER A 69 -30.82 13.61 -8.30
C SER A 69 -29.92 12.50 -7.72
N CYS A 70 -29.43 12.65 -6.49
CA CYS A 70 -28.62 11.66 -5.81
C CYS A 70 -29.50 10.60 -5.14
N LEU A 71 -29.40 9.37 -5.64
CA LEU A 71 -30.20 8.25 -5.18
C LEU A 71 -29.55 7.62 -3.96
N LYS A 72 -30.36 7.28 -2.95
CA LYS A 72 -29.88 6.54 -1.78
C LYS A 72 -29.45 5.15 -2.19
N CYS A 73 -28.36 4.67 -1.60
CA CYS A 73 -27.88 3.33 -1.90
C CYS A 73 -28.88 2.30 -1.35
N PRO A 74 -29.27 1.31 -2.16
CA PRO A 74 -30.34 0.39 -1.79
C PRO A 74 -29.89 -0.55 -0.65
N PRO A 75 -30.83 -1.21 0.05
CA PRO A 75 -30.47 -2.28 0.98
C PRO A 75 -29.55 -3.33 0.34
N HIS A 76 -28.73 -3.98 1.18
CA HIS A 76 -27.64 -4.90 0.84
C HIS A 76 -26.47 -4.26 0.05
N HIS A 77 -26.48 -2.93 -0.09
CA HIS A 77 -25.45 -2.17 -0.77
C HIS A 77 -25.05 -0.95 0.07
N TYR A 78 -23.90 -0.37 -0.27
CA TYR A 78 -23.34 0.77 0.42
C TYR A 78 -22.59 1.69 -0.55
N CYS A 79 -22.41 2.94 -0.12
CA CYS A 79 -21.75 3.99 -0.88
C CYS A 79 -20.74 4.74 -0.01
N PRO A 80 -19.50 4.24 0.09
CA PRO A 80 -18.52 4.66 1.08
C PRO A 80 -17.92 6.04 0.85
N ARG A 81 -18.18 6.63 -0.31
CA ARG A 81 -17.57 7.90 -0.71
C ARG A 81 -18.50 8.76 -1.55
N PRO A 82 -18.19 10.05 -1.67
CA PRO A 82 -18.87 10.93 -2.61
C PRO A 82 -18.54 10.62 -4.08
N GLY A 83 -19.41 11.05 -4.99
CA GLY A 83 -19.14 11.01 -6.43
C GLY A 83 -19.29 9.63 -7.07
N LEU A 84 -20.07 8.72 -6.46
CA LEU A 84 -20.27 7.38 -6.98
C LEU A 84 -21.32 7.38 -8.09
N SER A 85 -20.98 6.80 -9.24
CA SER A 85 -21.92 6.52 -10.33
C SER A 85 -22.71 5.22 -10.13
N ALA A 86 -22.24 4.35 -9.22
CA ALA A 86 -22.86 3.09 -8.85
C ALA A 86 -22.57 2.75 -7.39
N PHE A 87 -23.49 2.03 -6.75
CA PHE A 87 -23.35 1.48 -5.41
C PHE A 87 -22.49 0.20 -5.39
N MET A 88 -22.00 -0.19 -4.22
CA MET A 88 -21.22 -1.43 -4.03
C MET A 88 -21.98 -2.46 -3.19
N PRO A 89 -21.92 -3.76 -3.51
CA PRO A 89 -22.58 -4.80 -2.74
C PRO A 89 -21.82 -5.11 -1.45
N CYS A 90 -22.53 -5.49 -0.39
CA CYS A 90 -21.89 -5.88 0.88
C CYS A 90 -21.09 -7.19 0.82
N GLY A 91 -21.32 -8.03 -0.18
CA GLY A 91 -20.74 -9.37 -0.24
C GLY A 91 -21.58 -10.41 0.53
N PRO A 92 -21.07 -11.65 0.68
CA PRO A 92 -21.83 -12.76 1.25
C PRO A 92 -21.86 -12.79 2.79
N GLU A 93 -20.90 -12.13 3.45
CA GLU A 93 -20.72 -12.22 4.92
C GLU A 93 -21.21 -10.97 5.67
N ALA A 94 -21.49 -9.87 4.96
CA ALA A 94 -21.91 -8.59 5.54
C ALA A 94 -23.30 -8.18 5.07
N GLU A 95 -24.00 -7.40 5.88
CA GLU A 95 -25.38 -6.98 5.61
C GLU A 95 -25.54 -5.47 5.74
N GLN A 96 -26.51 -4.92 5.01
CA GLN A 96 -26.94 -3.53 5.17
C GLN A 96 -28.45 -3.40 4.98
N PRO A 97 -29.26 -3.47 6.06
CA PRO A 97 -30.71 -3.47 5.93
C PRO A 97 -31.28 -2.09 5.56
N GLN A 98 -30.58 -1.00 5.87
CA GLN A 98 -31.07 0.35 5.65
C GLN A 98 -30.59 0.93 4.32
N SER A 99 -31.44 1.73 3.67
CA SER A 99 -31.04 2.49 2.49
C SER A 99 -30.30 3.78 2.89
N GLY A 100 -29.37 4.22 2.04
CA GLY A 100 -28.64 5.47 2.23
C GLY A 100 -27.36 5.33 3.06
N GLN A 101 -26.79 4.12 3.14
CA GLN A 101 -25.68 3.80 4.03
C GLN A 101 -24.34 3.80 3.29
N ASP A 102 -23.27 4.15 4.01
CA ASP A 102 -21.91 4.30 3.49
C ASP A 102 -20.98 3.15 3.90
N THR A 103 -21.46 2.17 4.65
CA THR A 103 -20.71 0.97 5.01
C THR A 103 -21.65 -0.24 5.15
N CYS A 104 -21.08 -1.44 5.19
CA CYS A 104 -21.80 -2.66 5.54
C CYS A 104 -21.45 -3.10 6.97
N ILE A 105 -22.36 -3.86 7.57
CA ILE A 105 -22.26 -4.28 8.96
C ILE A 105 -21.95 -5.78 8.98
N CYS A 106 -20.94 -6.16 9.76
CA CYS A 106 -20.69 -7.56 10.05
C CYS A 106 -21.64 -8.04 11.15
N PRO A 107 -22.32 -9.19 10.97
CA PRO A 107 -23.39 -9.61 11.87
C PRO A 107 -22.90 -10.07 13.24
N ARG A 108 -21.61 -10.45 13.38
CA ARG A 108 -21.08 -11.04 14.62
C ARG A 108 -20.10 -10.10 15.31
N GLU A 109 -20.09 -10.17 16.64
CA GLU A 109 -19.18 -9.38 17.47
C GLU A 109 -17.72 -9.71 17.18
N GLY A 110 -16.86 -8.68 17.20
CA GLY A 110 -15.44 -8.83 16.96
C GLY A 110 -15.05 -9.00 15.49
N GLN A 111 -15.98 -8.86 14.55
CA GLN A 111 -15.70 -8.80 13.11
C GLN A 111 -15.56 -7.35 12.63
N SER A 112 -14.77 -7.14 11.58
CA SER A 112 -14.70 -5.85 10.87
C SER A 112 -14.96 -6.04 9.38
N PHE A 113 -15.79 -5.18 8.82
CA PHE A 113 -16.11 -5.22 7.39
C PHE A 113 -14.90 -4.83 6.55
N GLN A 114 -14.59 -5.64 5.54
CA GLN A 114 -13.48 -5.44 4.63
C GLN A 114 -14.03 -5.08 3.25
N ALA A 115 -14.12 -3.77 2.96
CA ALA A 115 -14.65 -3.26 1.69
C ALA A 115 -13.91 -3.85 0.47
N SER A 116 -12.62 -4.14 0.64
CA SER A 116 -11.77 -4.76 -0.34
C SER A 116 -12.20 -6.15 -0.75
N ASP A 117 -13.00 -6.91 -0.03
CA ASP A 117 -13.39 -8.28 -0.45
C ASP A 117 -14.80 -8.68 -0.01
N GLY A 118 -15.51 -7.80 0.69
CA GLY A 118 -16.87 -8.06 1.18
C GLY A 118 -16.93 -9.07 2.32
N ARG A 119 -15.82 -9.33 3.01
CA ARG A 119 -15.72 -10.33 4.08
C ARG A 119 -15.73 -9.69 5.47
N CYS A 120 -15.97 -10.52 6.47
CA CYS A 120 -16.07 -10.15 7.89
C CYS A 120 -15.10 -10.96 8.77
N PRO A 121 -13.77 -10.84 8.57
CA PRO A 121 -12.79 -11.48 9.45
C PRO A 121 -12.83 -10.88 10.87
N CYS A 122 -12.29 -11.64 11.83
CA CYS A 122 -12.05 -11.11 13.17
C CYS A 122 -11.08 -9.92 13.14
N THR A 123 -11.36 -8.90 13.96
CA THR A 123 -10.51 -7.71 14.10
C THR A 123 -9.47 -7.86 15.22
N ILE A 124 -8.59 -6.87 15.36
CA ILE A 124 -7.49 -6.84 16.31
C ILE A 124 -7.98 -7.13 17.73
N GLY A 125 -7.39 -8.14 18.38
CA GLY A 125 -7.76 -8.56 19.74
C GLY A 125 -8.88 -9.60 19.81
N TYR A 126 -9.37 -10.05 18.66
CA TYR A 126 -10.23 -11.22 18.53
C TYR A 126 -9.50 -12.35 17.78
N GLN A 127 -9.97 -13.57 17.98
CA GLN A 127 -9.51 -14.76 17.26
C GLN A 127 -10.73 -15.58 16.80
N PRO A 128 -10.63 -16.27 15.64
CA PRO A 128 -11.71 -17.10 15.14
C PRO A 128 -11.90 -18.38 15.98
N ILE A 129 -13.15 -18.79 16.15
CA ILE A 129 -13.57 -20.09 16.69
C ILE A 129 -14.52 -20.79 15.72
N ASN A 130 -14.73 -22.10 15.90
CA ASN A 130 -15.67 -22.90 15.09
C ASN A 130 -15.46 -22.70 13.58
N ASN A 131 -14.24 -22.97 13.09
CA ASN A 131 -13.88 -22.86 11.68
C ASN A 131 -14.02 -21.44 11.05
N GLY A 132 -13.98 -20.38 11.89
CA GLY A 132 -14.05 -18.99 11.43
C GLY A 132 -15.44 -18.38 11.54
N ASP A 133 -16.42 -19.14 12.02
CA ASP A 133 -17.79 -18.67 12.16
C ASP A 133 -17.90 -17.56 13.20
N ALA A 134 -17.29 -17.66 14.38
CA ALA A 134 -17.42 -16.64 15.42
C ALA A 134 -16.06 -16.09 15.86
N CYS A 135 -16.07 -14.88 16.38
CA CYS A 135 -14.89 -14.22 16.93
C CYS A 135 -15.03 -14.12 18.44
N VAL A 136 -13.98 -14.48 19.16
CA VAL A 136 -13.90 -14.30 20.62
C VAL A 136 -12.66 -13.50 20.96
N HIS A 137 -12.68 -12.83 22.11
CA HIS A 137 -11.50 -12.13 22.59
C HIS A 137 -10.29 -13.06 22.68
N LYS A 138 -9.17 -12.60 22.12
CA LYS A 138 -7.88 -13.28 22.23
C LYS A 138 -7.36 -13.08 23.66
N LEU A 139 -7.24 -14.17 24.40
CA LEU A 139 -6.71 -14.19 25.75
C LEU A 139 -5.22 -14.49 25.74
N TYR A 140 -4.45 -13.70 26.48
CA TYR A 140 -3.00 -13.83 26.59
C TYR A 140 -2.60 -14.40 27.96
N ASP A 141 -1.50 -15.15 27.99
CA ASP A 141 -0.98 -15.67 29.26
C ASP A 141 -0.31 -14.57 30.09
N VAL A 142 -0.36 -14.70 31.41
CA VAL A 142 0.39 -13.84 32.34
C VAL A 142 1.86 -14.30 32.34
N CYS A 143 2.79 -13.41 31.98
CA CYS A 143 4.21 -13.74 32.02
C CYS A 143 4.71 -13.78 33.47
N ARG A 144 5.06 -14.97 33.96
CA ARG A 144 5.63 -15.20 35.30
C ARG A 144 7.13 -15.43 35.24
N ASP A 145 7.77 -15.49 36.41
CA ASP A 145 9.16 -15.94 36.57
C ASP A 145 10.17 -15.12 35.76
N GLY A 146 9.91 -13.81 35.62
CA GLY A 146 10.76 -12.90 34.84
C GLY A 146 10.71 -13.13 33.32
N LYS A 147 9.75 -13.93 32.82
CA LYS A 147 9.49 -14.04 31.38
C LYS A 147 8.98 -12.72 30.82
N ILE A 148 9.36 -12.46 29.58
CA ILE A 148 9.09 -11.20 28.88
C ILE A 148 8.26 -11.49 27.64
N ARG A 149 7.24 -10.67 27.44
CA ARG A 149 6.24 -10.85 26.38
C ARG A 149 6.80 -10.44 25.02
N THR A 150 6.49 -11.18 23.96
CA THR A 150 6.83 -10.87 22.55
C THR A 150 5.80 -9.92 21.90
N GLN A 151 6.06 -9.51 20.67
CA GLN A 151 5.11 -8.77 19.82
C GLN A 151 3.82 -9.55 19.46
N TYR A 152 3.79 -10.86 19.69
CA TYR A 152 2.61 -11.72 19.48
C TYR A 152 1.88 -12.07 20.77
N GLY A 153 2.48 -11.73 21.92
CA GLY A 153 1.90 -11.96 23.23
C GLY A 153 2.43 -13.19 23.98
N ASP A 154 3.34 -13.95 23.37
CA ASP A 154 4.00 -15.11 23.98
C ASP A 154 4.95 -14.67 25.09
N CYS A 155 5.06 -15.47 26.16
CA CYS A 155 5.96 -15.20 27.27
C CYS A 155 7.22 -16.06 27.17
N LEU A 156 8.36 -15.43 26.86
CA LEU A 156 9.64 -16.11 26.71
C LEU A 156 10.60 -15.75 27.84
N ASP A 157 11.36 -16.74 28.31
CA ASP A 157 12.53 -16.49 29.15
C ASP A 157 13.75 -16.01 28.32
N ARG A 158 14.85 -15.67 28.99
CA ARG A 158 16.06 -15.15 28.32
C ARG A 158 16.68 -16.14 27.32
N LEU A 159 16.62 -17.44 27.59
CA LEU A 159 17.19 -18.46 26.71
C LEU A 159 16.30 -18.64 25.47
N GLN A 160 14.99 -18.71 25.67
CA GLN A 160 13.99 -18.77 24.61
C GLN A 160 14.07 -17.54 23.70
N TRP A 161 14.21 -16.34 24.26
CA TRP A 161 14.46 -15.11 23.49
C TRP A 161 15.72 -15.21 22.63
N SER A 162 16.84 -15.64 23.22
CA SER A 162 18.09 -15.76 22.46
C SER A 162 17.97 -16.76 21.31
N LEU A 163 17.30 -17.90 21.53
CA LEU A 163 17.09 -18.92 20.51
C LEU A 163 16.20 -18.39 19.37
N HIS A 164 15.07 -17.79 19.73
CA HIS A 164 14.14 -17.18 18.78
C HIS A 164 14.84 -16.14 17.90
N CYS A 165 15.56 -15.19 18.50
CA CYS A 165 16.22 -14.14 17.74
C CYS A 165 17.33 -14.66 16.82
N LYS A 166 18.13 -15.65 17.26
CA LYS A 166 19.22 -16.22 16.47
C LYS A 166 18.75 -17.08 15.30
N GLN A 167 17.64 -17.78 15.46
CA GLN A 167 17.18 -18.78 14.48
C GLN A 167 16.12 -18.23 13.52
N GLN A 168 15.30 -17.29 13.98
CA GLN A 168 14.07 -16.90 13.28
C GLN A 168 14.08 -15.45 12.80
N VAL A 169 14.78 -14.54 13.49
CA VAL A 169 14.66 -13.08 13.25
C VAL A 169 15.90 -12.50 12.57
N CYS A 170 17.07 -12.60 13.21
CA CYS A 170 18.34 -12.09 12.66
C CYS A 170 18.76 -12.87 11.40
N GLN A 171 19.60 -12.28 10.54
CA GLN A 171 20.04 -12.98 9.32
C GLN A 171 20.97 -14.15 9.66
N SER A 172 21.78 -13.99 10.70
CA SER A 172 22.65 -15.02 11.24
C SER A 172 22.64 -15.03 12.77
N ALA A 173 23.01 -16.15 13.37
CA ALA A 173 23.10 -16.27 14.83
C ALA A 173 24.20 -15.38 15.45
N GLU A 174 25.20 -14.99 14.65
CA GLU A 174 26.33 -14.13 15.04
C GLU A 174 25.94 -12.66 15.12
N GLU A 175 24.88 -12.26 14.40
CA GLU A 175 24.34 -10.90 14.45
C GLU A 175 23.48 -10.65 15.67
N TYR A 176 23.01 -11.68 16.39
CA TYR A 176 22.21 -11.47 17.59
C TYR A 176 23.02 -10.76 18.69
N GLN A 177 22.53 -9.60 19.13
CA GLN A 177 23.11 -8.84 20.23
C GLN A 177 22.35 -9.07 21.53
N SER A 178 21.04 -8.80 21.52
CA SER A 178 20.17 -8.85 22.69
C SER A 178 18.71 -8.81 22.25
N PHE A 179 17.79 -8.59 23.19
CA PHE A 179 16.40 -8.28 22.91
C PHE A 179 15.97 -7.10 23.77
N ASP A 180 15.01 -6.32 23.28
CA ASP A 180 14.36 -5.25 24.02
C ASP A 180 13.09 -5.81 24.68
N GLY A 181 13.02 -5.77 26.01
CA GLY A 181 11.89 -6.34 26.73
C GLY A 181 10.65 -5.46 26.82
N GLU A 182 10.78 -4.15 26.63
CA GLU A 182 9.66 -3.21 26.64
C GLU A 182 8.90 -3.29 25.31
N LEU A 183 9.65 -3.33 24.21
CA LEU A 183 9.14 -3.49 22.86
C LEU A 183 8.90 -4.98 22.53
N GLY A 184 9.61 -5.91 23.16
CA GLY A 184 9.55 -7.33 22.80
C GLY A 184 10.06 -7.55 21.37
N LEU A 185 11.24 -7.00 21.06
CA LEU A 185 11.90 -7.08 19.76
C LEU A 185 13.31 -7.66 19.89
N CYS A 186 13.75 -8.38 18.86
CA CYS A 186 15.13 -8.83 18.76
C CYS A 186 16.05 -7.68 18.33
N MET A 187 17.23 -7.60 18.95
CA MET A 187 18.29 -6.65 18.57
C MET A 187 19.37 -7.40 17.80
N CYS A 188 19.42 -7.16 16.49
CA CYS A 188 20.43 -7.71 15.59
C CYS A 188 21.46 -6.64 15.25
N LYS A 189 22.70 -7.06 14.99
CA LYS A 189 23.80 -6.20 14.56
C LYS A 189 23.48 -5.64 13.18
N GLU A 190 23.64 -4.33 13.01
CA GLU A 190 23.51 -3.73 11.70
C GLU A 190 24.65 -4.19 10.78
N PRO A 191 24.37 -4.53 9.51
CA PRO A 191 25.41 -4.91 8.57
C PRO A 191 26.39 -3.73 8.34
N PRO A 192 27.72 -3.97 8.43
CA PRO A 192 28.71 -2.94 8.16
C PRO A 192 28.63 -2.54 6.69
N GLY A 193 28.37 -1.26 6.42
CA GLY A 193 28.16 -0.72 5.06
C GLY A 193 26.72 -0.35 4.71
N ARG A 194 25.74 -0.66 5.58
CA ARG A 194 24.35 -0.14 5.51
C ARG A 194 23.85 0.45 6.84
N ALA A 195 24.63 0.24 7.91
CA ALA A 195 24.44 0.87 9.21
C ALA A 195 24.45 2.40 9.07
N ALA A 196 23.36 3.02 9.47
CA ALA A 196 23.26 4.45 9.73
C ALA A 196 23.86 5.34 8.63
N CYS A 197 23.10 5.55 7.56
CA CYS A 197 23.11 6.88 6.98
C CYS A 197 22.61 7.86 8.04
N GLY A 198 23.52 8.38 8.87
CA GLY A 198 23.31 9.62 9.60
C GLY A 198 23.04 10.76 8.61
N GLY A 199 23.03 12.01 9.08
CA GLY A 199 22.71 13.17 8.23
C GLY A 199 23.52 13.32 6.92
N LEU A 200 24.61 12.58 6.75
CA LEU A 200 25.58 12.71 5.65
C LEU A 200 25.27 11.93 4.35
N CYS A 201 24.48 10.84 4.35
CA CYS A 201 24.09 10.20 3.07
C CYS A 201 22.91 10.90 2.38
N ARG A 202 22.26 11.84 3.07
CA ARG A 202 21.13 12.63 2.52
C ARG A 202 21.59 13.79 1.64
N SER A 203 22.87 13.81 1.29
CA SER A 203 23.49 14.80 0.40
C SER A 203 23.31 14.46 -1.09
N LYS A 204 22.89 13.24 -1.43
CA LYS A 204 22.41 12.92 -2.78
C LYS A 204 20.92 13.24 -2.89
N PRO A 205 20.44 13.83 -4.00
CA PRO A 205 19.02 14.06 -4.19
C PRO A 205 18.30 12.71 -4.10
N ALA A 206 17.39 12.59 -3.14
CA ALA A 206 16.54 11.41 -3.05
C ALA A 206 15.72 11.35 -4.35
N THR A 207 15.77 10.22 -5.05
CA THR A 207 14.83 9.96 -6.14
C THR A 207 13.42 10.15 -5.59
N GLU A 208 12.74 11.18 -6.06
CA GLU A 208 11.45 11.58 -5.53
C GLU A 208 10.37 11.08 -6.49
N LEU A 209 9.65 10.05 -6.08
CA LEU A 209 8.49 9.55 -6.80
C LEU A 209 7.24 10.18 -6.20
N LYS A 210 6.47 10.88 -7.03
CA LYS A 210 5.25 11.57 -6.60
C LYS A 210 4.06 11.14 -7.44
N LEU A 211 2.95 10.91 -6.76
CA LEU A 211 1.65 10.82 -7.41
C LEU A 211 1.08 12.24 -7.48
N GLN A 212 0.89 12.76 -8.69
CA GLN A 212 0.32 14.07 -8.95
C GLN A 212 -1.10 13.94 -9.50
N CYS A 213 -2.02 14.65 -8.86
CA CYS A 213 -3.42 14.75 -9.26
C CYS A 213 -3.61 15.96 -10.18
N GLN A 214 -4.02 15.72 -11.43
CA GLN A 214 -4.29 16.79 -12.39
C GLN A 214 -5.70 17.39 -12.19
N SER A 215 -5.92 18.58 -12.75
CA SER A 215 -7.18 19.32 -12.68
C SER A 215 -8.36 18.63 -13.37
N ASN A 216 -8.08 17.73 -14.32
CA ASN A 216 -9.07 16.90 -15.01
C ASN A 216 -9.39 15.59 -14.29
N GLY A 217 -8.80 15.35 -13.11
CA GLY A 217 -8.97 14.11 -12.34
C GLY A 217 -8.01 12.98 -12.74
N ASN A 218 -7.16 13.19 -13.75
CA ASN A 218 -6.16 12.20 -14.14
C ASN A 218 -5.03 12.13 -13.12
N ILE A 219 -4.45 10.94 -13.00
CA ILE A 219 -3.25 10.72 -12.21
C ILE A 219 -2.02 10.73 -13.12
N LYS A 220 -0.91 11.21 -12.55
CA LYS A 220 0.39 11.21 -13.18
C LYS A 220 1.41 10.79 -12.15
N LEU A 221 2.23 9.78 -12.46
CA LEU A 221 3.36 9.42 -11.61
C LEU A 221 4.58 10.17 -12.15
N VAL A 222 5.12 11.04 -11.32
CA VAL A 222 6.25 11.91 -11.64
C VAL A 222 7.46 11.33 -10.92
N TRP A 223 8.50 11.01 -11.67
CA TRP A 223 9.79 10.60 -11.15
C TRP A 223 10.81 11.68 -11.47
N SER A 224 11.49 12.17 -10.44
CA SER A 224 12.60 13.12 -10.59
C SER A 224 13.92 12.54 -10.06
N GLU A 225 14.93 12.48 -10.92
CA GLU A 225 16.31 12.12 -10.60
C GLU A 225 17.25 13.13 -11.28
N ASP A 226 18.13 13.80 -10.50
CA ASP A 226 19.18 14.71 -11.01
C ASP A 226 18.73 15.68 -12.14
N ASP A 227 17.67 16.45 -11.90
CA ASP A 227 17.02 17.41 -12.84
C ASP A 227 16.28 16.81 -14.06
N GLN A 228 16.32 15.49 -14.25
CA GLN A 228 15.44 14.82 -15.22
C GLN A 228 14.11 14.46 -14.58
N VAL A 229 13.02 14.88 -15.24
CA VAL A 229 11.65 14.58 -14.84
C VAL A 229 11.02 13.69 -15.91
N SER A 230 10.66 12.48 -15.52
CA SER A 230 9.92 11.55 -16.37
C SER A 230 8.57 11.23 -15.77
N ASP A 231 7.62 10.97 -16.64
CA ASP A 231 6.21 11.01 -16.30
C ASP A 231 5.44 9.84 -16.92
N LEU A 232 4.70 9.10 -16.09
CA LEU A 232 3.82 8.03 -16.56
C LEU A 232 2.38 8.57 -16.72
N LEU A 233 1.82 8.43 -17.93
CA LEU A 233 0.44 8.82 -18.26
C LEU A 233 -0.58 7.74 -17.86
N ASP A 234 -1.84 8.16 -17.70
CA ASP A 234 -2.99 7.40 -17.16
C ASP A 234 -3.19 5.99 -17.76
N SER A 235 -2.91 5.79 -19.05
CA SER A 235 -3.13 4.48 -19.72
C SER A 235 -2.22 3.36 -19.21
N MET A 236 -1.02 3.69 -18.73
CA MET A 236 -0.05 2.73 -18.16
C MET A 236 -0.08 2.72 -16.64
N LEU A 237 -0.76 3.67 -15.99
CA LEU A 237 -0.84 3.72 -14.53
C LEU A 237 -1.65 2.56 -13.94
N ASN A 238 -2.61 2.01 -14.68
CA ASN A 238 -3.41 0.86 -14.24
C ASN A 238 -2.58 -0.40 -13.95
N THR A 239 -1.35 -0.52 -14.48
CA THR A 239 -0.45 -1.65 -14.20
C THR A 239 0.32 -1.50 -12.89
N VAL A 240 0.41 -0.26 -12.35
CA VAL A 240 1.18 0.09 -11.13
C VAL A 240 0.25 0.49 -9.98
N PHE A 241 -0.79 1.25 -10.30
CA PHE A 241 -1.83 1.72 -9.40
C PHE A 241 -3.18 1.28 -9.93
N LYS A 242 -3.93 0.52 -9.14
CA LYS A 242 -5.37 0.45 -9.38
C LYS A 242 -5.89 1.87 -9.14
N GLN A 243 -6.51 2.49 -10.15
CA GLN A 243 -6.98 3.89 -10.16
C GLN A 243 -7.92 4.23 -8.96
N ARG A 244 -8.36 3.19 -8.26
CA ARG A 244 -9.38 3.19 -7.24
C ARG A 244 -8.87 2.39 -6.03
N ASP A 245 -8.91 2.97 -4.84
CA ASP A 245 -8.62 2.23 -3.61
C ASP A 245 -9.72 1.20 -3.31
N SER A 246 -9.54 0.42 -2.25
CA SER A 246 -10.48 -0.62 -1.86
C SER A 246 -11.88 -0.12 -1.47
N GLN A 247 -11.99 1.14 -1.06
CA GLN A 247 -13.26 1.82 -0.79
C GLN A 247 -13.84 2.44 -2.07
N GLY A 248 -13.24 2.11 -3.21
CA GLY A 248 -13.63 2.63 -4.49
C GLY A 248 -13.23 4.09 -4.67
N THR A 249 -12.45 4.72 -3.79
CA THR A 249 -12.04 6.13 -3.87
C THR A 249 -10.98 6.34 -4.92
N LEU A 250 -11.21 7.34 -5.79
CA LEU A 250 -10.16 7.80 -6.70
C LEU A 250 -9.06 8.42 -5.84
N LEU A 251 -7.80 8.08 -6.14
CA LEU A 251 -6.62 8.62 -5.49
C LEU A 251 -6.62 10.18 -5.42
N CYS A 252 -7.38 10.84 -6.32
CA CYS A 252 -7.43 12.28 -6.51
C CYS A 252 -8.80 12.95 -6.25
N ASN A 253 -9.63 12.44 -5.33
CA ASN A 253 -11.01 12.91 -5.22
C ASN A 253 -11.24 14.20 -4.38
N SER A 254 -10.26 14.70 -3.62
CA SER A 254 -10.47 15.83 -2.68
C SER A 254 -9.56 17.06 -2.86
N HIS A 255 -8.45 16.94 -3.60
CA HIS A 255 -7.52 18.04 -3.84
C HIS A 255 -7.03 18.01 -5.29
N LEU A 256 -7.75 18.72 -6.17
CA LEU A 256 -7.29 19.00 -7.53
C LEU A 256 -5.94 19.74 -7.43
N ASN A 257 -4.95 19.33 -8.22
CA ASN A 257 -3.57 19.82 -8.17
C ASN A 257 -2.82 19.51 -6.84
N SER A 258 -3.12 18.37 -6.22
CA SER A 258 -2.28 17.85 -5.12
C SER A 258 -1.17 16.94 -5.61
N SER A 259 -0.11 16.84 -4.80
CA SER A 259 0.99 15.91 -4.99
C SER A 259 1.25 15.17 -3.69
N ARG A 260 1.46 13.86 -3.77
CA ARG A 260 1.74 13.00 -2.62
C ARG A 260 2.97 12.14 -2.89
N PRO A 261 3.83 11.91 -1.89
CA PRO A 261 4.99 11.06 -2.06
C PRO A 261 4.56 9.59 -2.21
N VAL A 262 5.29 8.87 -3.06
CA VAL A 262 5.18 7.43 -3.23
C VAL A 262 6.50 6.80 -2.77
N TYR A 263 6.42 5.98 -1.74
CA TYR A 263 7.58 5.31 -1.17
C TYR A 263 7.64 3.87 -1.66
N ILE A 264 8.81 3.42 -2.10
CA ILE A 264 8.98 2.10 -2.70
C ILE A 264 9.52 1.12 -1.66
N VAL A 265 8.88 -0.03 -1.55
CA VAL A 265 9.34 -1.15 -0.75
C VAL A 265 9.51 -2.37 -1.66
N GLN A 266 10.75 -2.83 -1.83
CA GLN A 266 11.00 -4.07 -2.55
C GLN A 266 10.81 -5.27 -1.62
N THR A 267 10.02 -6.26 -2.03
CA THR A 267 9.93 -7.54 -1.30
C THR A 267 10.81 -8.60 -1.96
N THR A 268 11.71 -9.20 -1.19
CA THR A 268 12.62 -10.26 -1.65
C THR A 268 12.71 -11.35 -0.60
N GLU A 269 13.45 -12.44 -0.84
CA GLU A 269 13.64 -13.48 0.17
C GLU A 269 14.25 -12.98 1.50
N VAL A 270 15.04 -11.89 1.47
CA VAL A 270 15.71 -11.35 2.67
C VAL A 270 14.79 -10.48 3.52
N GLY A 271 13.65 -10.01 2.97
CA GLY A 271 12.69 -9.18 3.68
C GLY A 271 12.14 -8.02 2.85
N PHE A 272 11.71 -6.97 3.55
CA PHE A 272 11.28 -5.71 2.97
C PHE A 272 12.46 -4.75 2.84
N LEU A 273 12.78 -4.27 1.65
CA LEU A 273 13.80 -3.24 1.44
C LEU A 273 13.12 -1.91 1.09
N GLY A 274 13.03 -1.00 2.06
CA GLY A 274 12.53 0.36 1.84
C GLY A 274 13.58 1.21 1.13
N LEU A 275 13.32 1.61 -0.11
CA LEU A 275 14.30 2.32 -0.93
C LEU A 275 14.45 3.77 -0.48
N LEU A 276 15.70 4.20 -0.32
CA LEU A 276 16.09 5.59 -0.05
C LEU A 276 16.50 6.31 -1.34
N SER A 277 17.06 5.58 -2.29
CA SER A 277 17.41 6.10 -3.62
C SER A 277 17.28 5.02 -4.69
N GLY A 278 17.04 5.47 -5.92
CA GLY A 278 16.92 4.63 -7.10
C GLY A 278 15.49 4.15 -7.33
N LEU A 279 15.26 3.69 -8.56
CA LEU A 279 13.98 3.17 -9.02
C LEU A 279 14.18 1.71 -9.46
N PRO A 280 13.32 0.76 -9.08
CA PRO A 280 13.43 -0.62 -9.57
C PRO A 280 13.44 -0.67 -11.10
N LYS A 281 14.23 -1.57 -11.71
CA LYS A 281 14.36 -1.67 -13.17
C LYS A 281 13.01 -1.87 -13.85
N GLU A 282 12.14 -2.65 -13.21
CA GLU A 282 10.77 -2.95 -13.66
C GLU A 282 9.90 -1.69 -13.73
N LEU A 283 10.14 -0.72 -12.84
CA LEU A 283 9.43 0.55 -12.80
C LEU A 283 10.09 1.59 -13.73
N GLN A 284 11.42 1.56 -13.86
CA GLN A 284 12.17 2.38 -14.83
C GLN A 284 11.72 2.12 -16.26
N GLN A 285 11.49 0.85 -16.63
CA GLN A 285 11.03 0.45 -17.96
C GLN A 285 9.66 1.02 -18.33
N LEU A 286 8.86 1.45 -17.37
CA LEU A 286 7.55 2.05 -17.62
C LEU A 286 7.66 3.53 -18.02
N PHE A 287 8.74 4.22 -17.66
CA PHE A 287 8.93 5.61 -18.04
C PHE A 287 9.45 5.70 -19.48
N PRO A 288 8.81 6.49 -20.36
CA PRO A 288 9.31 6.69 -21.71
C PRO A 288 10.69 7.36 -21.65
N VAL A 289 11.69 6.76 -22.28
CA VAL A 289 13.02 7.35 -22.41
C VAL A 289 12.89 8.59 -23.29
N THR A 290 13.14 9.77 -22.73
CA THR A 290 13.26 11.01 -23.50
C THR A 290 14.54 10.91 -24.32
N SER A 291 14.47 10.40 -25.54
CA SER A 291 15.56 10.53 -26.50
C SER A 291 15.68 12.02 -26.83
N GLN A 292 16.67 12.70 -26.26
CA GLN A 292 17.14 13.94 -26.84
C GLN A 292 17.60 13.62 -28.27
N LEU A 293 16.92 14.23 -29.24
CA LEU A 293 17.44 14.39 -30.58
C LEU A 293 18.73 15.21 -30.47
N ASP A 294 19.87 14.53 -30.50
CA ASP A 294 21.05 15.11 -31.11
C ASP A 294 21.10 14.60 -32.55
N SER A 295 20.80 15.54 -33.44
CA SER A 295 21.02 15.44 -34.87
C SER A 295 22.50 15.28 -35.21
N GLU A 296 22.74 14.56 -36.32
CA GLU A 296 24.02 14.29 -37.00
C GLU A 296 24.74 13.04 -36.48
N SER A 297 25.07 12.01 -37.26
CA SER A 297 25.24 11.90 -38.71
C SER A 297 25.07 10.45 -39.17
N SER A 298 24.57 10.31 -40.39
CA SER A 298 24.49 9.12 -41.24
C SER A 298 25.71 8.20 -41.21
N ALA A 299 25.50 6.89 -41.00
CA ALA A 299 26.17 5.84 -41.75
C ALA A 299 25.31 4.57 -41.72
N GLU A 300 25.01 4.10 -42.92
CA GLU A 300 24.29 2.87 -43.27
C GLU A 300 25.06 1.62 -42.78
N ALA A 301 24.35 0.61 -42.27
CA ALA A 301 24.59 -0.80 -42.59
C ALA A 301 23.59 -1.71 -41.86
N ASP A 302 22.68 -2.26 -42.66
CA ASP A 302 22.18 -3.63 -42.67
C ASP A 302 21.69 -4.29 -41.37
N ALA A 303 20.37 -4.45 -41.34
CA ALA A 303 19.70 -5.51 -40.63
C ALA A 303 20.07 -6.87 -41.24
N ASP A 304 20.51 -7.80 -40.40
CA ASP A 304 20.10 -9.19 -40.57
C ASP A 304 19.81 -9.82 -39.21
N PHE A 305 18.51 -10.08 -39.05
CA PHE A 305 17.91 -10.89 -38.00
C PHE A 305 18.28 -12.34 -38.29
N LEU A 306 18.57 -13.15 -37.27
CA LEU A 306 17.90 -14.45 -37.02
C LEU A 306 18.61 -15.28 -35.93
N TRP A 307 17.78 -15.75 -35.00
CA TRP A 307 17.88 -16.92 -34.09
C TRP A 307 18.84 -18.04 -34.60
N GLU A 308 19.49 -18.89 -33.78
CA GLU A 308 18.90 -19.77 -32.78
C GLU A 308 19.96 -20.78 -32.26
N VAL A 309 19.63 -21.43 -31.14
CA VAL A 309 20.04 -22.79 -30.68
C VAL A 309 21.42 -23.01 -30.06
N ALA A 310 21.35 -23.10 -28.73
CA ALA A 310 21.95 -24.08 -27.82
C ALA A 310 22.83 -25.20 -28.39
N LYS A 311 23.95 -25.47 -27.71
CA LYS A 311 24.25 -26.81 -27.16
C LYS A 311 25.47 -26.83 -26.25
N ASP A 312 25.22 -27.33 -25.03
CA ASP A 312 26.04 -28.18 -24.18
C ASP A 312 27.51 -28.45 -24.58
N LYS A 313 28.42 -28.23 -23.61
CA LYS A 313 29.12 -29.35 -22.96
C LYS A 313 29.95 -28.91 -21.75
N GLU A 314 29.71 -29.60 -20.64
CA GLU A 314 30.61 -29.72 -19.49
C GLU A 314 32.00 -30.21 -19.91
N THR A 315 33.07 -29.69 -19.31
CA THR A 315 34.16 -30.55 -18.83
C THR A 315 34.90 -29.90 -17.66
N SER A 316 35.24 -30.77 -16.72
CA SER A 316 35.81 -30.61 -15.39
C SER A 316 37.28 -30.19 -15.28
N LEU A 317 37.59 -29.57 -14.14
CA LEU A 317 38.81 -29.66 -13.29
C LEU A 317 40.22 -29.58 -13.90
N GLY A 318 41.06 -28.71 -13.32
CA GLY A 318 42.51 -28.87 -13.38
C GLY A 318 43.35 -27.63 -13.03
N GLU A 319 43.43 -27.35 -11.73
CA GLU A 319 44.57 -26.80 -10.95
C GLU A 319 45.70 -25.92 -11.56
N THR A 320 46.08 -24.94 -10.72
CA THR A 320 47.43 -24.38 -10.42
C THR A 320 48.01 -23.19 -11.20
N ASN A 321 47.98 -22.03 -10.49
CA ASN A 321 49.07 -21.07 -10.21
C ASN A 321 50.25 -20.93 -11.20
N SER A 322 50.42 -19.74 -11.79
CA SER A 322 51.49 -18.81 -11.37
C SER A 322 51.56 -17.54 -12.22
N SER A 323 51.70 -16.42 -11.50
CA SER A 323 52.46 -15.20 -11.80
C SER A 323 52.24 -14.42 -13.11
N SER A 324 51.68 -13.23 -12.89
CA SER A 324 52.16 -11.93 -13.40
C SER A 324 52.19 -11.69 -14.92
N ARG A 325 51.29 -10.82 -15.38
CA ARG A 325 51.63 -9.66 -16.20
C ARG A 325 50.51 -8.64 -16.15
N ARG A 326 50.90 -7.40 -15.87
CA ARG A 326 50.06 -6.21 -15.94
C ARG A 326 49.63 -6.02 -17.38
N GLU A 327 48.33 -6.04 -17.63
CA GLU A 327 47.73 -5.40 -18.79
C GLU A 327 46.56 -4.55 -18.29
N ASN A 328 46.66 -3.25 -18.59
CA ASN A 328 45.60 -2.28 -18.39
C ASN A 328 44.38 -2.75 -19.18
N ASN A 329 43.30 -3.08 -18.49
CA ASN A 329 41.98 -3.08 -19.10
C ASN A 329 41.20 -1.92 -18.50
N HIS A 330 40.76 -1.03 -19.39
CA HIS A 330 39.63 -0.15 -19.15
C HIS A 330 38.42 -1.05 -18.85
N ASP A 331 38.17 -1.32 -17.57
CA ASP A 331 36.87 -1.81 -17.14
C ASP A 331 35.88 -0.68 -17.36
N ILE A 332 35.10 -0.82 -18.44
CA ILE A 332 33.78 -0.23 -18.53
C ILE A 332 32.97 -0.96 -17.45
N HIS A 333 33.08 -0.48 -16.22
CA HIS A 333 32.08 -0.76 -15.20
C HIS A 333 30.78 -0.14 -15.73
N GLU A 334 29.89 -0.99 -16.25
CA GLU A 334 28.46 -0.71 -16.18
C GLU A 334 28.15 -0.49 -14.70
N GLU A 335 28.09 0.78 -14.28
CA GLU A 335 27.55 1.17 -12.99
C GLU A 335 26.08 0.75 -12.96
N GLU A 336 25.84 -0.49 -12.53
CA GLU A 336 24.54 -0.93 -12.09
C GLU A 336 24.15 -0.03 -10.91
N ARG A 337 23.37 1.02 -11.19
CA ARG A 337 22.98 2.06 -10.23
C ARG A 337 22.58 1.40 -8.90
N SER A 338 23.40 1.60 -7.88
CA SER A 338 23.27 0.89 -6.61
C SER A 338 21.99 1.33 -5.88
N LEU A 339 20.97 0.47 -5.90
CA LEU A 339 19.75 0.63 -5.09
C LEU A 339 20.17 0.66 -3.61
N THR A 340 19.93 1.80 -2.94
CA THR A 340 20.16 1.91 -1.50
C THR A 340 18.84 1.95 -0.75
N GLY A 341 18.79 1.23 0.38
CA GLY A 341 17.58 1.10 1.16
C GLY A 341 17.80 0.51 2.54
N VAL A 342 16.76 0.56 3.36
CA VAL A 342 16.74 0.03 4.72
C VAL A 342 15.98 -1.29 4.73
N LEU A 343 16.61 -2.35 5.25
CA LEU A 343 15.99 -3.67 5.36
C LEU A 343 15.07 -3.77 6.58
N ASN A 344 13.90 -4.37 6.40
CA ASN A 344 12.81 -4.52 7.36
C ASN A 344 12.55 -3.21 8.14
N PRO A 345 12.25 -2.11 7.42
CA PRO A 345 12.26 -0.78 8.02
C PRO A 345 11.03 -0.55 8.90
N THR A 346 11.16 0.46 9.75
CA THR A 346 10.05 1.20 10.34
C THR A 346 9.86 2.48 9.56
N SER A 347 8.65 2.69 9.04
CA SER A 347 8.30 3.83 8.21
C SER A 347 7.54 4.89 8.99
N CYS A 348 7.83 6.17 8.73
CA CYS A 348 7.05 7.30 9.21
C CYS A 348 6.40 8.03 8.03
N LEU A 349 5.06 8.02 7.99
CA LEU A 349 4.24 8.54 6.90
C LEU A 349 3.25 9.59 7.38
N HIS A 350 2.78 10.44 6.47
CA HIS A 350 1.65 11.33 6.67
C HIS A 350 0.37 10.76 6.05
N LEU A 351 -0.77 11.35 6.41
CA LEU A 351 -2.07 10.96 5.87
C LEU A 351 -2.09 11.10 4.35
N GLY A 352 -2.44 10.01 3.68
CA GLY A 352 -2.57 9.96 2.24
C GLY A 352 -1.30 9.57 1.49
N ASP A 353 -0.17 9.40 2.17
CA ASP A 353 1.06 8.87 1.59
C ASP A 353 0.83 7.44 1.07
N VAL A 354 1.61 7.07 0.06
CA VAL A 354 1.46 5.79 -0.65
C VAL A 354 2.71 4.96 -0.49
N ILE A 355 2.55 3.68 -0.15
CA ILE A 355 3.62 2.69 -0.31
C ILE A 355 3.34 1.88 -1.58
N LEU A 356 4.33 1.78 -2.45
CA LEU A 356 4.36 0.91 -3.62
C LEU A 356 5.27 -0.28 -3.34
N PHE A 357 4.69 -1.46 -3.25
CA PHE A 357 5.40 -2.72 -3.09
C PHE A 357 5.74 -3.31 -4.46
N THR A 358 6.96 -3.80 -4.64
CA THR A 358 7.21 -4.83 -5.67
C THR A 358 6.69 -6.15 -5.12
N VAL A 359 6.04 -6.96 -5.94
CA VAL A 359 5.43 -8.23 -5.50
C VAL A 359 5.65 -9.33 -6.53
N ASN A 360 5.68 -10.58 -6.05
CA ASN A 360 5.67 -11.75 -6.90
C ASN A 360 4.93 -12.91 -6.20
N ARG A 361 4.87 -14.09 -6.83
CA ARG A 361 4.14 -15.25 -6.29
C ARG A 361 4.67 -15.79 -4.96
N HIS A 362 5.90 -15.46 -4.59
CA HIS A 362 6.58 -15.97 -3.39
C HIS A 362 6.72 -14.90 -2.31
N HIS A 363 6.90 -13.64 -2.71
CA HIS A 363 7.24 -12.51 -1.85
C HIS A 363 6.26 -11.38 -2.11
N TYR A 364 5.39 -11.14 -1.13
CA TYR A 364 4.43 -10.06 -1.13
C TYR A 364 4.08 -9.68 0.33
N PRO A 365 3.62 -8.44 0.59
CA PRO A 365 3.22 -8.04 1.92
C PRO A 365 1.92 -8.73 2.34
N GLN A 366 1.85 -9.16 3.59
CA GLN A 366 0.63 -9.61 4.26
C GLN A 366 0.41 -8.76 5.51
N TYR A 367 -0.82 -8.36 5.79
CA TYR A 367 -1.14 -7.63 7.01
C TYR A 367 -1.06 -8.57 8.23
N ASP A 368 -0.18 -8.26 9.18
CA ASP A 368 0.05 -9.09 10.36
C ASP A 368 -0.94 -8.72 11.48
N LEU A 369 -2.19 -9.19 11.35
CA LEU A 369 -3.31 -8.84 12.26
C LEU A 369 -2.99 -9.11 13.75
N ASP A 370 -2.26 -10.19 14.04
CA ASP A 370 -1.98 -10.65 15.40
C ASP A 370 -0.90 -9.83 16.11
N ASN A 371 -0.20 -8.98 15.38
CA ASN A 371 0.86 -8.16 15.93
C ASN A 371 0.32 -7.09 16.90
N LEU A 372 0.85 -7.07 18.11
CA LEU A 372 0.43 -6.18 19.20
C LEU A 372 0.76 -4.70 18.97
N TYR A 373 1.48 -4.35 17.90
CA TYR A 373 1.73 -2.98 17.50
C TYR A 373 0.60 -2.36 16.67
N ASN A 374 -0.26 -3.16 16.04
CA ASN A 374 -1.36 -2.61 15.24
C ASN A 374 -2.35 -1.81 16.09
N THR A 375 -2.82 -0.68 15.54
CA THR A 375 -3.79 0.20 16.22
C THR A 375 -5.13 0.37 15.50
N ASN A 376 -5.22 -0.01 14.22
CA ASN A 376 -6.36 0.31 13.37
C ASN A 376 -7.28 -0.91 13.20
N SER A 377 -8.30 -1.04 14.05
CA SER A 377 -9.25 -2.17 14.01
C SER A 377 -10.05 -2.26 12.71
N ASP A 378 -10.30 -1.10 12.10
CA ASP A 378 -11.17 -0.97 10.93
C ASP A 378 -10.35 -0.93 9.63
N PHE A 379 -9.06 -1.26 9.70
CA PHE A 379 -8.21 -1.30 8.52
C PHE A 379 -8.70 -2.38 7.56
N ASP A 380 -8.83 -1.99 6.30
CA ASP A 380 -9.27 -2.86 5.23
C ASP A 380 -8.06 -3.55 4.58
N TRP A 381 -7.68 -4.68 5.15
CA TRP A 381 -6.61 -5.55 4.67
C TRP A 381 -7.09 -6.64 3.71
N GLY A 382 -8.38 -6.67 3.33
CA GLY A 382 -8.89 -7.55 2.29
C GLY A 382 -8.20 -7.34 0.93
N ALA A 383 -7.62 -6.16 0.68
CA ALA A 383 -6.85 -5.88 -0.54
C ALA A 383 -5.61 -6.78 -0.66
N PHE A 384 -4.98 -7.13 0.48
CA PHE A 384 -3.84 -8.04 0.52
C PHE A 384 -4.27 -9.49 0.28
N ARG A 385 -5.47 -9.88 0.73
CA ARG A 385 -6.04 -11.21 0.39
C ARG A 385 -6.39 -11.33 -1.08
N ARG A 386 -7.02 -10.29 -1.66
CA ARG A 386 -7.25 -10.21 -3.12
C ARG A 386 -5.94 -10.25 -3.90
N LEU A 387 -4.88 -9.60 -3.41
CA LEU A 387 -3.56 -9.68 -4.03
C LEU A 387 -3.04 -11.13 -4.03
N GLU A 388 -3.13 -11.84 -2.91
CA GLU A 388 -2.75 -13.26 -2.84
C GLU A 388 -3.53 -14.12 -3.85
N GLU A 389 -4.85 -13.93 -3.94
CA GLU A 389 -5.69 -14.59 -4.95
C GLU A 389 -5.26 -14.24 -6.38
N GLU A 390 -4.97 -12.98 -6.65
CA GLU A 390 -4.53 -12.51 -7.97
C GLU A 390 -3.15 -13.08 -8.35
N LEU A 391 -2.20 -13.12 -7.42
CA LEU A 391 -0.87 -13.69 -7.64
C LEU A 391 -0.91 -15.21 -7.90
N THR A 392 -1.85 -15.91 -7.25
CA THR A 392 -1.98 -17.37 -7.33
C THR A 392 -2.80 -17.83 -8.54
N LEU A 393 -3.87 -17.12 -8.87
CA LEU A 393 -4.83 -17.54 -9.90
C LEU A 393 -4.61 -16.85 -11.26
N SER A 394 -3.95 -15.69 -11.31
CA SER A 394 -3.74 -14.97 -12.56
C SER A 394 -2.61 -15.56 -13.40
N TRP A 395 -2.83 -15.62 -14.72
CA TRP A 395 -1.82 -15.96 -15.72
C TRP A 395 -0.74 -14.88 -15.83
N THR A 396 -1.12 -13.61 -15.62
CA THR A 396 -0.23 -12.45 -15.61
C THR A 396 -0.34 -11.78 -14.24
N PRO A 397 0.37 -12.29 -13.22
CA PRO A 397 0.32 -11.73 -11.88
C PRO A 397 0.87 -10.29 -11.89
N PRO A 398 0.35 -9.39 -11.03
CA PRO A 398 0.88 -8.04 -10.92
C PRO A 398 2.31 -8.06 -10.37
N SER A 399 3.15 -7.15 -10.87
CA SER A 399 4.51 -6.92 -10.34
C SER A 399 4.54 -5.86 -9.24
N PHE A 400 3.46 -5.08 -9.12
CA PHE A 400 3.34 -3.97 -8.18
C PHE A 400 2.03 -4.02 -7.42
N PHE A 401 2.07 -3.60 -6.16
CA PHE A 401 0.90 -3.45 -5.32
C PHE A 401 1.02 -2.17 -4.49
N SER A 402 0.04 -1.28 -4.57
CA SER A 402 0.07 0.01 -3.88
C SER A 402 -0.98 0.10 -2.77
N VAL A 403 -0.62 0.80 -1.69
CA VAL A 403 -1.47 0.99 -0.51
C VAL A 403 -1.43 2.46 -0.10
N VAL A 404 -2.60 3.04 0.09
CA VAL A 404 -2.79 4.43 0.55
C VAL A 404 -3.16 4.44 2.02
N PHE A 405 -2.46 5.24 2.81
CA PHE A 405 -2.67 5.28 4.26
C PHE A 405 -3.49 6.50 4.68
N ASN A 406 -4.81 6.34 4.75
CA ASN A 406 -5.75 7.45 5.03
C ASN A 406 -6.15 7.61 6.50
N GLN A 407 -5.65 6.75 7.40
CA GLN A 407 -5.93 6.83 8.83
C GLN A 407 -4.63 6.86 9.63
N PRO A 408 -4.58 7.64 10.72
CA PRO A 408 -3.41 7.64 11.59
C PRO A 408 -3.36 6.35 12.41
N GLY A 409 -2.16 5.91 12.74
CA GLY A 409 -1.99 4.66 13.49
C GLY A 409 -0.69 3.93 13.18
N VAL A 410 -0.64 2.66 13.55
CA VAL A 410 0.45 1.75 13.30
C VAL A 410 -0.10 0.53 12.58
N TYR A 411 0.54 0.19 11.48
CA TYR A 411 0.24 -0.97 10.63
C TYR A 411 1.48 -1.85 10.58
N VAL A 412 1.31 -3.16 10.74
CA VAL A 412 2.40 -4.11 10.64
C VAL A 412 2.14 -5.06 9.49
N PHE A 413 3.15 -5.21 8.64
CA PHE A 413 3.14 -6.17 7.56
C PHE A 413 4.22 -7.21 7.80
N THR A 414 3.92 -8.45 7.43
CA THR A 414 4.87 -9.57 7.40
C THR A 414 5.03 -10.05 5.97
N LEU A 415 6.19 -10.66 5.68
CA LEU A 415 6.47 -11.18 4.35
C LEU A 415 5.82 -12.55 4.18
N SER A 416 5.14 -12.78 3.05
CA SER A 416 4.49 -14.06 2.72
C SER A 416 5.40 -15.29 2.83
N SER A 417 6.68 -15.15 2.48
CA SER A 417 7.66 -16.25 2.56
C SER A 417 8.27 -16.43 3.95
N HIS A 418 8.25 -15.41 4.81
CA HIS A 418 8.92 -15.41 6.11
C HIS A 418 8.18 -14.56 7.14
N GLN A 419 7.54 -15.24 8.10
CA GLN A 419 6.70 -14.61 9.12
C GLN A 419 7.45 -13.67 10.09
N HIS A 420 8.79 -13.68 10.10
CA HIS A 420 9.62 -12.85 11.00
C HIS A 420 10.28 -11.65 10.30
N LYS A 421 10.00 -11.44 9.01
CA LYS A 421 10.45 -10.26 8.28
C LYS A 421 9.30 -9.26 8.27
N HIS A 422 9.51 -8.12 8.92
CA HIS A 422 8.45 -7.15 9.20
C HIS A 422 8.71 -5.80 8.56
N LEU A 423 7.62 -5.13 8.19
CA LEU A 423 7.57 -3.71 7.88
C LEU A 423 6.59 -3.07 8.87
N TYR A 424 7.09 -2.12 9.66
CA TYR A 424 6.26 -1.32 10.56
C TYR A 424 5.95 0.01 9.90
N VAL A 425 4.69 0.43 9.84
CA VAL A 425 4.29 1.70 9.24
C VAL A 425 3.57 2.53 10.28
N ARG A 426 4.15 3.68 10.65
CA ARG A 426 3.54 4.70 11.50
C ARG A 426 2.99 5.82 10.63
N VAL A 427 1.68 6.02 10.69
CA VAL A 427 1.00 7.15 10.04
C VAL A 427 0.70 8.20 11.09
N MET A 428 1.25 9.40 10.89
CA MET A 428 1.11 10.51 11.80
C MET A 428 -0.30 11.13 11.70
N PRO A 429 -0.90 11.54 12.83
CA PRO A 429 -2.15 12.29 12.80
C PRO A 429 -1.96 13.66 12.15
N GLU A 430 -3.06 14.28 11.74
CA GLU A 430 -3.05 15.62 11.13
C GLU A 430 -2.33 16.63 12.04
N GLY A 431 -1.43 17.42 11.44
CA GLY A 431 -0.61 18.42 12.15
C GLY A 431 0.61 17.86 12.89
N ALA A 432 0.76 16.54 13.02
CA ALA A 432 1.98 15.93 13.55
C ALA A 432 3.01 15.66 12.44
N GLN A 433 4.29 15.70 12.80
CA GLN A 433 5.40 15.49 11.89
C GLN A 433 6.28 14.33 12.35
N CYS A 434 6.94 13.68 11.39
CA CYS A 434 7.99 12.72 11.67
C CYS A 434 9.16 13.40 12.41
N TYR A 435 9.74 12.68 13.37
CA TYR A 435 10.81 13.24 14.21
C TYR A 435 12.11 13.52 13.42
N GLU A 436 12.32 12.78 12.33
CA GLU A 436 13.40 12.98 11.36
C GLU A 436 12.81 12.97 9.94
N PRO A 437 13.46 13.66 8.98
CA PRO A 437 13.05 13.61 7.58
C PRO A 437 13.22 12.20 7.01
N GLY A 438 12.54 11.89 5.91
CA GLY A 438 12.67 10.62 5.21
C GLY A 438 11.71 9.54 5.73
N PRO A 439 11.30 8.59 4.86
CA PRO A 439 10.23 7.66 5.19
C PRO A 439 10.71 6.45 5.98
N PHE A 440 11.90 5.91 5.70
CA PHE A 440 12.35 4.60 6.21
C PHE A 440 13.49 4.72 7.21
N PHE A 441 13.35 4.01 8.33
CA PHE A 441 14.33 3.94 9.41
C PHE A 441 14.56 2.48 9.82
N PRO A 442 15.74 2.12 10.35
CA PRO A 442 15.94 0.79 10.92
C PRO A 442 14.94 0.50 12.03
N SER A 443 14.43 -0.74 12.11
CA SER A 443 13.50 -1.18 13.15
C SER A 443 14.20 -1.44 14.48
N LEU A 444 14.85 -0.39 15.00
CA LEU A 444 15.54 -0.39 16.29
C LEU A 444 14.68 0.26 17.37
N PRO A 445 14.87 -0.11 18.65
CA PRO A 445 14.11 0.45 19.77
C PRO A 445 14.03 1.97 19.80
N HIS A 446 15.15 2.63 19.50
CA HIS A 446 15.24 4.09 19.47
C HIS A 446 14.31 4.74 18.44
N HIS A 447 14.25 4.20 17.21
CA HIS A 447 13.40 4.74 16.15
C HIS A 447 11.92 4.48 16.45
N MET A 448 11.60 3.28 16.92
CA MET A 448 10.21 2.91 17.26
C MET A 448 9.67 3.76 18.42
N THR A 449 10.44 3.91 19.50
CA THR A 449 10.04 4.74 20.64
C THR A 449 9.89 6.22 20.28
N ARG A 450 10.81 6.79 19.48
CA ARG A 450 10.71 8.19 19.01
C ARG A 450 9.50 8.45 18.13
N MET A 451 9.07 7.46 17.34
CA MET A 451 7.84 7.54 16.53
C MET A 451 6.55 7.28 17.33
N GLY A 452 6.67 6.99 18.63
CA GLY A 452 5.54 6.64 19.49
C GLY A 452 4.94 5.28 19.17
N ILE A 453 5.69 4.38 18.52
CA ILE A 453 5.28 3.00 18.30
C ILE A 453 5.46 2.25 19.61
N ARG A 454 4.36 1.71 20.12
CA ARG A 454 4.33 0.95 21.37
C ARG A 454 3.37 -0.21 21.23
N ARG A 455 3.67 -1.32 21.91
CA ARG A 455 2.75 -2.44 21.99
C ARG A 455 1.51 -2.09 22.81
N ARG A 456 0.37 -2.67 22.41
CA ARG A 456 -0.85 -2.65 23.21
C ARG A 456 -0.61 -3.33 24.56
N GLN A 457 -0.85 -2.58 25.65
CA GLN A 457 -0.65 -3.04 27.03
C GLN A 457 -1.93 -3.59 27.68
N ASN A 458 -3.09 -3.07 27.28
CA ASN A 458 -4.41 -3.49 27.78
C ASN A 458 -4.85 -4.80 27.12
N LEU A 459 -4.10 -5.87 27.40
CA LEU A 459 -4.40 -7.22 26.92
C LEU A 459 -5.36 -7.90 27.89
N LEU A 460 -6.32 -8.65 27.34
CA LEU A 460 -7.16 -9.53 28.15
C LEU A 460 -6.33 -10.74 28.56
N LEU A 461 -6.01 -10.83 29.84
CA LEU A 461 -5.18 -11.89 30.39
C LEU A 461 -6.05 -13.06 30.85
N ARG A 462 -5.55 -14.28 30.66
CA ARG A 462 -6.20 -15.48 31.21
C ARG A 462 -6.22 -15.41 32.74
N PRO A 463 -7.31 -15.87 33.40
CA PRO A 463 -7.36 -15.96 34.84
C PRO A 463 -6.20 -16.80 35.38
N ASP A 464 -5.60 -16.34 36.47
CA ASP A 464 -4.58 -17.11 37.18
C ASP A 464 -5.27 -18.18 38.03
N TRP A 465 -5.57 -19.33 37.43
CA TRP A 465 -6.22 -20.45 38.13
C TRP A 465 -5.40 -20.99 39.29
N LEU A 466 -4.08 -20.82 39.28
CA LEU A 466 -3.20 -21.33 40.33
C LEU A 466 -3.29 -20.43 41.58
N VAL A 467 -3.21 -19.11 41.40
CA VAL A 467 -3.38 -18.15 42.50
C VAL A 467 -4.83 -18.12 42.96
N THR A 468 -5.78 -18.05 42.03
CA THR A 468 -7.21 -18.02 42.36
C THR A 468 -7.64 -19.30 43.05
N GLY A 469 -7.19 -20.46 42.55
CA GLY A 469 -7.41 -21.76 43.18
C GLY A 469 -6.77 -21.87 44.55
N GLY A 470 -5.53 -21.39 44.71
CA GLY A 470 -4.83 -21.36 45.99
C GLY A 470 -5.52 -20.48 47.03
N LEU A 471 -5.98 -19.29 46.64
CA LEU A 471 -6.73 -18.37 47.51
C LEU A 471 -8.09 -18.94 47.90
N LEU A 472 -8.83 -19.53 46.95
CA LEU A 472 -10.10 -20.19 47.23
C LEU A 472 -9.92 -21.38 48.17
N PHE A 473 -8.92 -22.23 47.91
CA PHE A 473 -8.60 -23.36 48.78
C PHE A 473 -8.20 -22.90 50.18
N GLY A 474 -7.35 -21.87 50.29
CA GLY A 474 -6.95 -21.27 51.56
C GLY A 474 -8.14 -20.69 52.32
N ALA A 475 -9.03 -19.97 51.64
CA ALA A 475 -10.24 -19.42 52.24
C ALA A 475 -11.17 -20.53 52.77
N VAL A 476 -11.36 -21.61 52.00
CA VAL A 476 -12.15 -22.77 52.41
C VAL A 476 -11.50 -23.48 53.60
N ALA A 477 -10.19 -23.67 53.59
CA ALA A 477 -9.47 -24.30 54.71
C ALA A 477 -9.60 -23.47 56.00
N ILE A 478 -9.48 -22.15 55.92
CA ILE A 478 -9.69 -21.23 57.06
C ILE A 478 -11.14 -21.32 57.55
N LEU A 479 -12.13 -21.32 56.65
CA LEU A 479 -13.54 -21.47 57.01
C LEU A 479 -13.80 -22.79 57.72
N CYS A 480 -13.29 -23.90 57.20
CA CYS A 480 -13.40 -25.21 57.83
C CYS A 480 -12.73 -25.21 59.22
N PHE A 481 -11.54 -24.64 59.35
CA PHE A 481 -10.85 -24.53 60.63
C PHE A 481 -11.66 -23.71 61.65
N CYS A 482 -12.17 -22.55 61.26
CA CYS A 482 -13.04 -21.72 62.11
C CYS A 482 -14.30 -22.48 62.55
N VAL A 483 -14.96 -23.22 61.65
CA VAL A 483 -16.14 -24.04 61.99
C VAL A 483 -15.77 -25.15 62.97
N THR A 484 -14.65 -25.85 62.75
CA THR A 484 -14.21 -26.90 63.69
C THR A 484 -13.93 -26.34 65.09
N LEU A 485 -13.29 -25.17 65.21
CA LEU A 485 -13.06 -24.52 66.51
C LEU A 485 -14.37 -24.10 67.20
N LEU A 486 -15.37 -23.64 66.44
CA LEU A 486 -16.67 -23.23 66.99
C LEU A 486 -17.56 -24.42 67.42
N VAL A 487 -17.42 -25.57 66.75
CA VAL A 487 -18.25 -26.77 67.00
C VAL A 487 -17.59 -27.73 68.01
N SER A 488 -16.31 -27.54 68.34
CA SER A 488 -15.62 -28.34 69.36
C SER A 488 -16.18 -28.02 70.76
N PRO A 489 -16.91 -28.94 71.41
CA PRO A 489 -17.42 -28.70 72.77
C PRO A 489 -16.25 -28.64 73.75
N CYS A 490 -16.30 -27.66 74.68
CA CYS A 490 -15.32 -27.49 75.75
C CYS A 490 -15.12 -28.73 76.63
#